data_AF-A0A4P5SDP0-F1
#
_entry.id   AF-A0A4P5SDP0-F1
#
_cell.length_a   1.000
_cell.length_b   1.000
_cell.length_c   1.000
_cell.angle_alpha   90.00
_cell.angle_beta   90.00
_cell.angle_gamma   90.00
#
_symmetry.space_group_name_H-M   'P 1'
#
loop_
_entity.id
_entity.type
_entity.pdbx_description
1 polymer ?
#
loop_
_entity_poly.entity_id
_entity_poly.type
_entity_poly.pdbx_seq_one_letter_code
_entity_poly.pdbx_strand_id
1 'polypeptide(L)'
;MREYLLTLLIAAVLTYMCTPLVRSLALRSKAVASVRERDIHTQETPRWGGVAMWLAMGATLVMVGSLNLVGKAYSQELLGIFLASTFVLLIGALDDRYELDAITKLAGQGLAAAILLIFGIQILWLPIDGIIVLPTNIGQLLTVVVVVVIINAVNFIDGLDGLATGIVGISAAAFFGFSYLLAVENGFSRAGAPSLVTAIVIGCCLGFLPQFLLFHYLI
;
A
#
# COMPACT_ATOMS: atom_id res chain seq x y z
N MET A 1 -14.11 -11.78 -11.74
CA MET A 1 -13.27 -12.69 -10.92
C MET A 1 -11.97 -13.14 -11.57
N ARG A 2 -11.96 -13.83 -12.72
CA ARG A 2 -10.74 -14.47 -13.28
C ARG A 2 -9.56 -13.51 -13.45
N GLU A 3 -9.80 -12.32 -14.01
CA GLU A 3 -8.73 -11.32 -14.21
C GLU A 3 -8.17 -10.80 -12.88
N TYR A 4 -9.02 -10.54 -11.87
CA TYR A 4 -8.54 -10.12 -10.55
C TYR A 4 -7.71 -11.20 -9.84
N LEU A 5 -8.09 -12.48 -9.98
CA LEU A 5 -7.31 -13.58 -9.43
C LEU A 5 -5.95 -13.68 -10.13
N LEU A 6 -5.92 -13.53 -11.45
CA LEU A 6 -4.66 -13.48 -12.21
C LEU A 6 -3.78 -12.31 -11.76
N THR A 7 -4.36 -11.11 -11.61
CA THR A 7 -3.65 -9.93 -11.11
C THR A 7 -3.04 -10.17 -9.73
N LEU A 8 -3.81 -10.75 -8.81
CA LEU A 8 -3.34 -11.09 -7.47
C LEU A 8 -2.16 -12.08 -7.53
N LEU A 9 -2.27 -13.14 -8.33
CA LEU A 9 -1.21 -14.13 -8.49
C LEU A 9 0.06 -13.53 -9.10
N ILE A 10 -0.07 -12.65 -10.11
CA ILE A 10 1.05 -11.93 -10.70
C ILE A 10 1.74 -11.06 -9.63
N ALA A 11 0.97 -10.27 -8.86
CA ALA A 11 1.50 -9.45 -7.79
C ALA A 11 2.21 -10.29 -6.71
N ALA A 12 1.66 -11.45 -6.35
CA ALA A 12 2.28 -12.36 -5.38
C ALA A 12 3.60 -12.94 -5.89
N VAL A 13 3.64 -13.42 -7.13
CA VAL A 13 4.87 -13.96 -7.74
C VAL A 13 5.93 -12.88 -7.87
N LEU A 14 5.56 -11.70 -8.39
CA LEU A 14 6.49 -10.59 -8.55
C LEU A 14 7.03 -10.11 -7.20
N THR A 15 6.18 -9.96 -6.19
CA THR A 15 6.63 -9.57 -4.85
C THR A 15 7.57 -10.63 -4.29
N TYR A 16 7.22 -11.91 -4.38
CA TYR A 16 8.06 -13.01 -3.90
C TYR A 16 9.46 -13.00 -4.54
N MET A 17 9.54 -12.72 -5.85
CA MET A 17 10.80 -12.62 -6.58
C MET A 17 11.59 -11.34 -6.30
N CYS A 18 10.90 -10.20 -6.17
CA CYS A 18 11.53 -8.90 -5.92
C CYS A 18 12.12 -8.78 -4.51
N THR A 19 11.46 -9.35 -3.50
CA THR A 19 11.88 -9.22 -2.10
C THR A 19 13.33 -9.68 -1.83
N PRO A 20 13.79 -10.88 -2.24
CA PRO A 20 15.18 -11.29 -2.01
C PRO A 20 16.20 -10.42 -2.78
N LEU A 21 15.84 -9.93 -3.98
CA LEU A 21 16.69 -9.04 -4.76
C LEU A 21 16.87 -7.70 -4.06
N VAL A 22 15.76 -7.07 -3.65
CA VAL A 22 15.78 -5.79 -2.92
C VAL A 22 16.47 -5.94 -1.57
N ARG A 23 16.29 -7.07 -0.86
CA ARG A 23 17.04 -7.38 0.36
C ARG A 23 18.55 -7.39 0.11
N SER A 24 19.01 -8.07 -0.94
CA SER A 24 20.44 -8.13 -1.27
C SER A 24 21.03 -6.75 -1.57
N LEU A 25 20.25 -5.86 -2.20
CA LEU A 25 20.62 -4.48 -2.46
C LEU A 25 20.67 -3.66 -1.18
N ALA A 26 19.68 -3.80 -0.30
CA ALA A 26 19.64 -3.11 0.99
C ALA A 26 20.87 -3.42 1.85
N LEU A 27 21.26 -4.70 1.93
CA LEU A 27 22.46 -5.14 2.64
C LEU A 27 23.75 -4.54 2.04
N ARG A 28 23.87 -4.53 0.71
CA ARG A 28 25.03 -3.92 0.01
C ARG A 28 25.11 -2.41 0.21
N SER A 29 23.96 -1.74 0.30
CA SER A 29 23.86 -0.29 0.50
C SER A 29 23.96 0.12 1.96
N LYS A 30 24.18 -0.81 2.91
CA LYS A 30 24.15 -0.56 4.36
C LYS A 30 22.85 0.09 4.85
N ALA A 31 21.75 -0.11 4.12
CA ALA A 31 20.43 0.39 4.50
C ALA A 31 19.75 -0.62 5.42
N VAL A 32 20.37 -0.82 6.59
CA VAL A 32 19.96 -1.84 7.55
C VAL A 32 19.67 -1.19 8.90
N ALA A 33 18.61 -1.62 9.57
CA ALA A 33 18.27 -1.13 10.89
C ALA A 33 19.33 -1.61 11.90
N SER A 34 20.00 -0.68 12.59
CA SER A 34 20.82 -1.04 13.74
C SER A 34 19.93 -1.54 14.89
N VAL A 35 20.35 -2.63 15.54
CA VAL A 35 19.64 -3.23 16.68
C VAL A 35 19.59 -2.21 17.83
N ARG A 36 18.39 -1.78 18.25
CA ARG A 36 18.21 -0.92 19.43
C ARG A 36 17.97 -1.81 20.67
N GLU A 37 18.36 -1.33 21.86
CA GLU A 37 18.22 -2.07 23.14
C GLU A 37 16.77 -2.48 23.52
N ARG A 38 15.76 -2.00 22.79
CA ARG A 38 14.33 -2.34 22.96
C ARG A 38 13.80 -3.34 21.94
N ASP A 39 14.58 -3.73 20.93
CA ASP A 39 14.14 -4.65 19.89
C ASP A 39 14.29 -6.10 20.36
N ILE A 40 13.29 -6.93 20.04
CA ILE A 40 13.25 -8.37 20.35
C ILE A 40 14.23 -9.15 19.45
N HIS A 41 14.66 -8.54 18.35
CA HIS A 41 15.56 -9.10 17.36
C HIS A 41 17.01 -8.76 17.68
N THR A 42 17.85 -9.78 17.72
CA THR A 42 19.31 -9.66 17.87
C THR A 42 20.03 -9.36 16.55
N GLN A 43 19.30 -9.21 15.44
CA GLN A 43 19.87 -9.06 14.10
C GLN A 43 19.32 -7.86 13.31
N GLU A 44 20.21 -7.31 12.49
CA GLU A 44 19.97 -6.22 11.55
C GLU A 44 18.86 -6.55 10.51
N THR A 45 17.74 -5.82 10.53
CA THR A 45 16.62 -6.01 9.58
C THR A 45 16.70 -5.03 8.39
N PRO A 46 16.61 -5.53 7.14
CA PRO A 46 16.69 -4.69 5.95
C PRO A 46 15.38 -3.90 5.74
N ARG A 47 15.48 -2.56 5.65
CA ARG A 47 14.31 -1.65 5.68
C ARG A 47 13.58 -1.44 4.34
N TRP A 48 13.99 -2.13 3.27
CA TRP A 48 13.50 -1.86 1.91
C TRP A 48 12.37 -2.79 1.42
N GLY A 49 11.66 -3.46 2.34
CA GLY A 49 10.52 -4.33 1.98
C GLY A 49 9.43 -3.60 1.16
N GLY A 50 9.12 -2.36 1.52
CA GLY A 50 8.17 -1.52 0.78
C GLY A 50 8.59 -1.23 -0.67
N VAL A 51 9.89 -1.15 -0.95
CA VAL A 51 10.41 -0.96 -2.32
C VAL A 51 10.09 -2.19 -3.17
N ALA A 52 10.24 -3.39 -2.62
CA ALA A 52 9.91 -4.63 -3.33
C ALA A 52 8.41 -4.69 -3.68
N MET A 53 7.54 -4.36 -2.72
CA MET A 53 6.09 -4.33 -2.94
C MET A 53 5.68 -3.26 -3.96
N TRP A 54 6.31 -2.08 -3.92
CA TRP A 54 6.04 -1.00 -4.87
C TRP A 54 6.48 -1.36 -6.29
N LEU A 55 7.67 -1.96 -6.45
CA LEU A 55 8.15 -2.46 -7.76
C LEU A 55 7.22 -3.54 -8.31
N ALA A 56 6.79 -4.49 -7.47
CA ALA A 56 5.85 -5.52 -7.86
C ALA A 56 4.47 -4.95 -8.25
N MET A 57 3.97 -3.95 -7.53
CA MET A 57 2.74 -3.23 -7.89
C MET A 57 2.88 -2.56 -9.25
N GLY A 58 3.95 -1.80 -9.49
CA GLY A 58 4.19 -1.12 -10.77
C GLY A 58 4.30 -2.10 -11.94
N ALA A 59 5.07 -3.18 -11.78
CA ALA A 59 5.19 -4.22 -12.79
C ALA A 59 3.87 -4.96 -13.05
N THR A 60 3.09 -5.25 -11.99
CA THR A 60 1.76 -5.85 -12.13
C THR A 60 0.84 -4.96 -12.94
N LEU A 61 0.77 -3.66 -12.61
CA LEU A 61 -0.02 -2.69 -13.37
C LEU A 61 0.40 -2.65 -14.85
N VAL A 62 1.69 -2.68 -15.18
CA VAL A 62 2.11 -2.73 -16.59
C VAL A 62 1.60 -4.01 -17.28
N MET A 63 1.68 -5.17 -16.61
CA MET A 63 1.28 -6.46 -17.19
C MET A 63 -0.22 -6.62 -17.38
N VAL A 64 -1.04 -6.15 -16.43
CA VAL A 64 -2.50 -6.38 -16.43
C VAL A 64 -3.29 -5.28 -17.15
N GLY A 65 -2.64 -4.18 -17.53
CA GLY A 65 -3.32 -3.03 -18.14
C GLY A 65 -3.98 -3.30 -19.50
N SER A 66 -3.62 -4.40 -20.17
CA SER A 66 -4.21 -4.81 -21.44
C SER A 66 -5.42 -5.76 -21.30
N LEU A 67 -5.76 -6.20 -20.08
CA LEU A 67 -6.88 -7.10 -19.83
C LEU A 67 -8.23 -6.35 -19.90
N ASN A 68 -9.31 -7.04 -20.28
CA ASN A 68 -10.59 -6.39 -20.61
C ASN A 68 -11.35 -5.82 -19.41
N LEU A 69 -11.43 -6.55 -18.30
CA LEU A 69 -12.10 -6.12 -17.08
C LEU A 69 -11.20 -5.21 -16.25
N VAL A 70 -9.92 -5.57 -16.12
CA VAL A 70 -8.94 -4.81 -15.35
C VAL A 70 -8.52 -3.52 -16.06
N GLY A 71 -8.42 -3.52 -17.39
CA GLY A 71 -8.14 -2.32 -18.18
C GLY A 71 -9.20 -1.22 -17.99
N LYS A 72 -10.47 -1.59 -17.74
CA LYS A 72 -11.53 -0.63 -17.40
C LYS A 72 -11.36 0.02 -16.03
N ALA A 73 -10.53 -0.55 -15.16
CA ALA A 73 -10.18 0.02 -13.87
C ALA A 73 -9.04 1.06 -13.95
N TYR A 74 -8.44 1.27 -15.14
CA TYR A 74 -7.45 2.32 -15.34
C TYR A 74 -8.13 3.67 -15.34
N SER A 75 -7.87 4.44 -14.30
CA SER A 75 -8.48 5.74 -14.09
C SER A 75 -7.46 6.74 -13.54
N GLN A 76 -7.84 8.01 -13.48
CA GLN A 76 -7.00 9.05 -12.88
C GLN A 76 -6.76 8.76 -11.39
N GLU A 77 -7.74 8.18 -10.70
CA GLU A 77 -7.62 7.74 -9.32
C GLU A 77 -6.53 6.67 -9.15
N LEU A 78 -6.44 5.69 -10.07
CA LEU A 78 -5.38 4.68 -10.03
C LEU A 78 -3.99 5.31 -10.14
N LEU A 79 -3.83 6.28 -11.05
CA LEU A 79 -2.59 7.04 -11.19
C LEU A 79 -2.27 7.85 -9.92
N GLY A 80 -3.29 8.47 -9.32
CA GLY A 80 -3.16 9.19 -8.05
C GLY A 80 -2.70 8.31 -6.90
N ILE A 81 -3.26 7.10 -6.77
CA ILE A 81 -2.84 6.10 -5.77
C ILE A 81 -1.38 5.70 -6.02
N PHE A 82 -1.00 5.43 -7.27
CA PHE A 82 0.37 5.07 -7.61
C PHE A 82 1.36 6.20 -7.26
N LEU A 83 1.07 7.44 -7.63
CA LEU A 83 1.94 8.58 -7.33
C LEU A 83 2.00 8.89 -5.83
N ALA A 84 0.88 8.83 -5.11
CA ALA A 84 0.86 9.02 -3.67
C ALA A 84 1.65 7.93 -2.94
N SER A 85 1.51 6.66 -3.33
CA SER A 85 2.29 5.55 -2.77
C SER A 85 3.78 5.69 -3.07
N THR A 86 4.14 6.16 -4.26
CA THR A 86 5.53 6.49 -4.63
C THR A 86 6.09 7.58 -3.72
N PHE A 87 5.30 8.62 -3.46
CA PHE A 87 5.71 9.71 -2.58
C PHE A 87 5.90 9.24 -1.14
N VAL A 88 4.97 8.44 -0.60
CA VAL A 88 5.09 7.86 0.76
C VAL A 88 6.32 6.95 0.85
N LEU A 89 6.61 6.15 -0.18
CA LEU A 89 7.82 5.34 -0.23
C LEU A 89 9.10 6.20 -0.15
N LEU A 90 9.14 7.31 -0.89
CA LEU A 90 10.28 8.23 -0.87
C LEU A 90 10.44 8.92 0.49
N ILE A 91 9.34 9.37 1.11
CA ILE A 91 9.36 9.94 2.45
C ILE A 91 9.84 8.90 3.48
N GLY A 92 9.38 7.66 3.39
CA GLY A 92 9.84 6.56 4.25
C GLY A 92 11.33 6.28 4.08
N ALA A 93 11.83 6.24 2.84
CA ALA A 93 13.26 6.05 2.57
C ALA A 93 14.12 7.23 3.06
N LEU A 94 13.61 8.46 2.98
CA LEU A 94 14.27 9.64 3.54
C LEU A 94 14.28 9.58 5.06
N ASP A 95 13.19 9.16 5.69
CA ASP A 95 13.09 8.98 7.13
C ASP A 95 14.09 7.96 7.66
N ASP A 96 14.21 6.82 6.97
CA ASP A 96 15.20 5.79 7.31
C ASP A 96 16.64 6.27 7.28
N ARG A 97 16.95 7.23 6.40
CA ARG A 97 18.31 7.75 6.21
C ARG A 97 18.64 8.94 7.09
N TYR A 98 17.67 9.82 7.31
CA TYR A 98 17.89 11.13 7.94
C TYR A 98 17.22 11.28 9.30
N GLU A 99 16.48 10.27 9.77
CA GLU A 99 15.70 10.31 11.02
C GLU A 99 14.88 11.61 11.12
N LEU A 100 13.90 11.75 10.22
CA LEU A 100 13.13 13.00 10.09
C LEU A 100 12.36 13.31 11.38
N ASP A 101 12.21 14.60 11.69
CA ASP A 101 11.39 15.03 12.81
C ASP A 101 9.89 14.81 12.51
N ALA A 102 9.07 14.74 13.57
CA ALA A 102 7.65 14.42 13.46
C ALA A 102 6.87 15.41 12.56
N ILE A 103 7.25 16.69 12.55
CA ILE A 103 6.55 17.71 11.76
C ILE A 103 6.84 17.50 10.27
N THR A 104 8.11 17.23 9.92
CA THR A 104 8.50 16.92 8.54
C THR A 104 7.82 15.66 8.01
N LYS A 105 7.70 14.60 8.84
CA LYS A 105 6.95 13.38 8.46
C LYS A 105 5.47 13.67 8.20
N LEU A 106 4.82 14.40 9.11
CA LEU A 106 3.41 14.78 8.96
C LEU A 106 3.18 15.65 7.73
N ALA A 107 4.07 16.60 7.44
CA ALA A 107 4.01 17.41 6.22
C ALA A 107 4.12 16.55 4.96
N GLY A 108 5.04 15.58 4.93
CA GLY A 108 5.16 14.62 3.84
C GLY A 108 3.90 13.78 3.64
N GLN A 109 3.31 13.27 4.72
CA GLN A 109 2.05 12.52 4.64
C GLN A 109 0.87 13.40 4.16
N GLY A 110 0.84 14.67 4.57
CA GLY A 110 -0.11 15.66 4.07
C GLY A 110 0.04 15.93 2.58
N LEU A 111 1.27 16.00 2.06
CA LEU A 111 1.53 16.11 0.62
C LEU A 111 1.10 14.85 -0.14
N ALA A 112 1.31 13.66 0.41
CA ALA A 112 0.79 12.42 -0.17
C ALA A 112 -0.74 12.45 -0.28
N ALA A 113 -1.43 12.95 0.75
CA ALA A 113 -2.87 13.14 0.70
C ALA A 113 -3.29 14.21 -0.33
N ALA A 114 -2.54 15.30 -0.47
CA ALA A 114 -2.81 16.31 -1.49
C ALA A 114 -2.69 15.74 -2.92
N ILE A 115 -1.74 14.82 -3.17
CA ILE A 115 -1.66 14.09 -4.44
C ILE A 115 -2.99 13.34 -4.68
N LEU A 116 -3.48 12.58 -3.71
CA LEU A 116 -4.77 11.87 -3.84
C LEU A 116 -5.93 12.84 -4.18
N LEU A 117 -6.00 14.00 -3.52
CA LEU A 117 -7.02 15.02 -3.78
C LEU A 117 -6.96 15.58 -5.21
N ILE A 118 -5.76 15.84 -5.74
CA ILE A 118 -5.57 16.33 -7.12
C ILE A 118 -6.13 15.33 -8.14
N PHE A 119 -6.02 14.04 -7.86
CA PHE A 119 -6.57 12.96 -8.68
C PHE A 119 -8.03 12.61 -8.37
N GLY A 120 -8.73 13.47 -7.61
CA GLY A 120 -10.17 13.35 -7.36
C GLY A 120 -10.55 12.37 -6.25
N ILE A 121 -9.57 11.81 -5.53
CA ILE A 121 -9.81 10.87 -4.43
C ILE A 121 -10.10 11.68 -3.17
N GLN A 122 -11.36 11.76 -2.80
CA GLN A 122 -11.81 12.45 -1.59
C GLN A 122 -13.06 11.79 -1.02
N ILE A 123 -13.29 12.00 0.28
CA ILE A 123 -14.51 11.57 0.96
C ILE A 123 -15.63 12.55 0.59
N LEU A 124 -16.61 12.07 -0.17
CA LEU A 124 -17.73 12.88 -0.67
C LEU A 124 -18.96 12.80 0.24
N TRP A 125 -19.13 11.71 0.97
CA TRP A 125 -20.29 11.47 1.81
C TRP A 125 -19.94 10.52 2.96
N LEU A 126 -20.74 10.58 4.02
CA LEU A 126 -20.65 9.68 5.18
C LEU A 126 -21.99 8.97 5.40
N PRO A 127 -21.97 7.66 5.71
CA PRO A 127 -23.17 6.88 6.04
C PRO A 127 -23.60 7.10 7.51
N ILE A 128 -23.86 8.34 7.92
CA ILE A 128 -24.31 8.67 9.28
C ILE A 128 -25.77 9.09 9.19
N ASP A 129 -26.66 8.31 9.81
CA ASP A 129 -28.12 8.57 9.80
C ASP A 129 -28.68 8.78 8.37
N GLY A 130 -28.29 7.90 7.45
CA GLY A 130 -28.52 8.05 6.01
C GLY A 130 -27.24 8.45 5.27
N ILE A 131 -27.36 9.19 4.17
CA ILE A 131 -26.22 9.68 3.38
C ILE A 131 -26.09 11.19 3.61
N ILE A 132 -25.04 11.59 4.32
CA ILE A 132 -24.68 13.00 4.47
C ILE A 132 -23.65 13.35 3.41
N VAL A 133 -24.01 14.22 2.47
CA VAL A 133 -23.08 14.77 1.47
C VAL A 133 -22.24 15.86 2.13
N LEU A 134 -20.92 15.76 2.00
CA LEU A 134 -20.00 16.71 2.59
C LEU A 134 -19.72 17.88 1.64
N PRO A 135 -19.63 19.11 2.17
CA PRO A 135 -18.99 20.21 1.47
C PRO A 135 -17.56 19.84 1.06
N THR A 136 -17.13 20.24 -0.14
CA THR A 136 -15.82 19.86 -0.71
C THR A 136 -14.65 20.12 0.23
N ASN A 137 -14.62 21.28 0.88
CA ASN A 137 -13.58 21.63 1.85
C ASN A 137 -13.52 20.68 3.05
N ILE A 138 -14.67 20.24 3.56
CA ILE A 138 -14.75 19.29 4.68
C ILE A 138 -14.34 17.89 4.22
N GLY A 139 -14.81 17.46 3.05
CA GLY A 139 -14.43 16.18 2.46
C GLY A 139 -12.92 16.07 2.20
N GLN A 140 -12.31 17.12 1.67
CA GLN A 140 -10.86 17.21 1.46
C GLN A 140 -10.09 17.15 2.77
N LEU A 141 -10.48 17.95 3.76
CA LEU A 141 -9.84 17.95 5.09
C LEU A 141 -9.92 16.56 5.74
N LEU A 142 -11.11 15.95 5.72
CA LEU A 142 -11.32 14.62 6.28
C LEU A 142 -10.46 13.58 5.57
N THR A 143 -10.30 13.67 4.25
CA THR A 143 -9.44 12.78 3.47
C THR A 143 -7.99 12.89 3.92
N VAL A 144 -7.47 14.12 4.09
CA VAL A 144 -6.10 14.34 4.58
C VAL A 144 -5.91 13.73 5.97
N VAL A 145 -6.84 13.99 6.89
CA VAL A 145 -6.80 13.43 8.25
C VAL A 145 -6.80 11.90 8.21
N VAL A 146 -7.71 11.28 7.45
CA VAL A 146 -7.80 9.83 7.35
C VAL A 146 -6.51 9.23 6.78
N VAL A 147 -5.95 9.80 5.71
CA VAL A 147 -4.70 9.31 5.12
C VAL A 147 -3.55 9.37 6.12
N VAL A 148 -3.37 10.51 6.79
CA VAL A 148 -2.32 10.69 7.81
C VAL A 148 -2.50 9.71 8.96
N VAL A 149 -3.73 9.55 9.47
CA VAL A 149 -4.04 8.61 10.56
C VAL A 149 -3.72 7.18 10.15
N ILE A 150 -4.14 6.74 8.96
CA ILE A 150 -3.88 5.38 8.48
C ILE A 150 -2.39 5.12 8.27
N ILE A 151 -1.64 6.06 7.70
CA ILE A 151 -0.18 5.90 7.53
C ILE A 151 0.50 5.72 8.89
N ASN A 152 0.19 6.57 9.88
CA ASN A 152 0.81 6.46 11.20
C ASN A 152 0.33 5.21 11.96
N ALA A 153 -0.94 4.83 11.82
CA ALA A 153 -1.47 3.62 12.45
C ALA A 153 -0.77 2.35 11.95
N VAL A 154 -0.56 2.24 10.63
CA VAL A 154 0.18 1.10 10.05
C VAL A 154 1.64 1.12 10.51
N ASN A 155 2.30 2.30 10.49
CA ASN A 155 3.68 2.44 10.96
C ASN A 155 3.84 2.02 12.44
N PHE A 156 2.90 2.38 13.32
CA PHE A 156 2.96 1.97 14.73
C PHE A 156 2.73 0.49 14.97
N ILE A 157 1.97 -0.18 14.10
CA ILE A 157 1.71 -1.62 14.19
C ILE A 157 2.87 -2.44 13.61
N ASP A 158 3.68 -1.86 12.72
CA ASP A 158 4.83 -2.49 12.05
C ASP A 158 6.07 -2.67 12.96
N GLY A 159 5.85 -2.97 14.24
CA GLY A 159 6.88 -3.28 15.23
C GLY A 159 7.08 -4.78 15.47
N LEU A 160 6.33 -5.64 14.78
CA LEU A 160 6.40 -7.11 14.89
C LEU A 160 6.45 -7.73 13.50
N ASP A 161 7.28 -8.77 13.33
CA ASP A 161 7.48 -9.46 12.05
C ASP A 161 6.15 -9.92 11.43
N GLY A 162 5.84 -9.41 10.24
CA GLY A 162 4.69 -9.83 9.45
C GLY A 162 3.32 -9.38 9.97
N LEU A 163 3.23 -8.70 11.13
CA LEU A 163 1.96 -8.24 11.70
C LEU A 163 1.28 -7.20 10.80
N ALA A 164 2.01 -6.14 10.42
CA ALA A 164 1.49 -5.11 9.53
C ALA A 164 1.07 -5.69 8.18
N THR A 165 1.87 -6.59 7.61
CA THR A 165 1.55 -7.26 6.34
C THR A 165 0.28 -8.10 6.44
N GLY A 166 0.09 -8.83 7.55
CA GLY A 166 -1.10 -9.62 7.81
C GLY A 166 -2.37 -8.77 7.94
N ILE A 167 -2.33 -7.71 8.75
CA ILE A 167 -3.47 -6.81 8.97
C ILE A 167 -3.85 -6.07 7.68
N VAL A 168 -2.86 -5.58 6.93
CA VAL A 168 -3.09 -4.94 5.63
C VAL A 168 -3.67 -5.95 4.64
N GLY A 169 -3.17 -7.19 4.61
CA GLY A 169 -3.70 -8.25 3.74
C GLY A 169 -5.17 -8.58 4.03
N ILE A 170 -5.55 -8.73 5.30
CA ILE A 170 -6.94 -8.98 5.71
C ILE A 170 -7.83 -7.79 5.37
N SER A 171 -7.38 -6.57 5.65
CA SER A 171 -8.11 -5.33 5.35
C SER A 171 -8.34 -5.18 3.84
N ALA A 172 -7.31 -5.46 3.04
CA ALA A 172 -7.39 -5.43 1.58
C ALA A 172 -8.34 -6.51 1.04
N ALA A 173 -8.36 -7.72 1.62
CA ALA A 173 -9.31 -8.77 1.24
C ALA A 173 -10.78 -8.38 1.52
N ALA A 174 -11.05 -7.78 2.69
CA ALA A 174 -12.38 -7.28 3.02
C ALA A 174 -12.80 -6.14 2.06
N PHE A 175 -11.90 -5.19 1.80
CA PHE A 175 -12.18 -4.06 0.91
C PHE A 175 -12.31 -4.49 -0.56
N PHE A 176 -11.55 -5.51 -1.00
CA PHE A 176 -11.70 -6.13 -2.31
C PHE A 176 -13.09 -6.74 -2.48
N GLY A 177 -13.56 -7.53 -1.52
CA GLY A 177 -14.90 -8.13 -1.58
C GLY A 177 -16.01 -7.07 -1.73
N PHE A 178 -15.94 -6.02 -0.92
CA PHE A 178 -16.88 -4.90 -0.99
C PHE A 178 -16.80 -4.14 -2.32
N SER A 179 -15.59 -3.78 -2.76
CA SER A 179 -15.39 -3.03 -3.99
C SER A 179 -15.75 -3.84 -5.24
N TYR A 180 -15.48 -5.16 -5.23
CA TYR A 180 -15.85 -6.07 -6.31
C TYR A 180 -17.36 -6.15 -6.49
N LEU A 181 -18.11 -6.27 -5.38
CA LEU A 181 -19.57 -6.27 -5.36
C LEU A 181 -20.12 -4.98 -6.01
N LEU A 182 -19.56 -3.83 -5.64
CA LEU A 182 -19.98 -2.55 -6.20
C LEU A 182 -19.62 -2.43 -7.69
N ALA A 183 -18.41 -2.82 -8.08
CA ALA A 183 -17.91 -2.65 -9.44
C ALA A 183 -18.57 -3.58 -10.45
N VAL A 184 -18.72 -4.86 -10.09
CA VAL A 184 -19.12 -5.91 -11.03
C VAL A 184 -20.60 -6.24 -10.93
N GLU A 185 -21.16 -6.32 -9.72
CA GLU A 185 -22.58 -6.68 -9.56
C GLU A 185 -23.49 -5.46 -9.69
N ASN A 186 -23.08 -4.33 -9.11
CA ASN A 186 -23.87 -3.10 -9.13
C ASN A 186 -23.47 -2.12 -10.25
N GLY A 187 -22.41 -2.44 -11.01
CA GLY A 187 -21.97 -1.63 -12.16
C GLY A 187 -21.38 -0.25 -11.81
N PHE A 188 -20.98 -0.02 -10.55
CA PHE A 188 -20.36 1.25 -10.15
C PHE A 188 -18.92 1.34 -10.68
N SER A 189 -18.74 2.08 -11.77
CA SER A 189 -17.43 2.28 -12.41
C SER A 189 -16.35 2.82 -11.46
N ARG A 190 -16.73 3.68 -10.50
CA ARG A 190 -15.82 4.22 -9.47
C ARG A 190 -15.20 3.14 -8.57
N ALA A 191 -15.81 1.97 -8.46
CA ALA A 191 -15.29 0.85 -7.67
C ALA A 191 -14.31 -0.05 -8.45
N GLY A 192 -14.05 0.23 -9.74
CA GLY A 192 -13.07 -0.51 -10.53
C GLY A 192 -11.64 -0.37 -10.01
N ALA A 193 -11.15 0.86 -9.86
CA ALA A 193 -9.79 1.14 -9.40
C ALA A 193 -9.51 0.59 -7.98
N PRO A 194 -10.40 0.76 -6.98
CA PRO A 194 -10.19 0.16 -5.66
C PRO A 194 -10.16 -1.38 -5.70
N SER A 195 -10.98 -2.03 -6.53
CA SER A 195 -10.94 -3.50 -6.71
C SER A 195 -9.60 -3.97 -7.29
N LEU A 196 -9.04 -3.21 -8.23
CA LEU A 196 -7.73 -3.53 -8.82
C LEU A 196 -6.60 -3.36 -7.80
N VAL A 197 -6.55 -2.21 -7.13
CA VAL A 197 -5.49 -1.91 -6.15
C VAL A 197 -5.51 -2.91 -5.00
N THR A 198 -6.70 -3.23 -4.46
CA THR A 198 -6.81 -4.20 -3.38
C THR A 198 -6.40 -5.61 -3.81
N ALA A 199 -6.74 -6.06 -5.02
CA ALA A 199 -6.26 -7.34 -5.55
C ALA A 199 -4.72 -7.40 -5.62
N ILE A 200 -4.09 -6.30 -6.05
CA ILE A 200 -2.63 -6.19 -6.09
C ILE A 200 -2.04 -6.21 -4.67
N VAL A 201 -2.61 -5.43 -3.74
CA VAL A 201 -2.14 -5.38 -2.35
C VAL A 201 -2.24 -6.75 -1.68
N ILE A 202 -3.34 -7.49 -1.87
CA ILE A 202 -3.47 -8.87 -1.37
C ILE A 202 -2.35 -9.74 -1.93
N GLY A 203 -2.11 -9.66 -3.25
CA GLY A 203 -1.02 -10.39 -3.90
C GLY A 203 0.33 -10.03 -3.30
N CYS A 204 0.64 -8.75 -3.14
CA CYS A 204 1.89 -8.30 -2.52
C CYS A 204 2.03 -8.82 -1.08
N CYS A 205 0.99 -8.75 -0.25
CA CYS A 205 1.02 -9.31 1.10
C CYS A 205 1.30 -10.82 1.11
N LEU A 206 0.63 -11.58 0.24
CA LEU A 206 0.84 -13.02 0.11
C LEU A 206 2.23 -13.38 -0.41
N GLY A 207 2.78 -12.58 -1.33
CA GLY A 207 4.13 -12.77 -1.85
C GLY A 207 5.24 -12.36 -0.88
N PHE A 208 4.94 -11.48 0.08
CA PHE A 208 5.89 -10.98 1.07
C PHE A 208 5.91 -11.81 2.37
N LEU A 209 4.77 -12.39 2.77
CA LEU A 209 4.64 -13.18 4.01
C LEU A 209 5.61 -14.38 4.13
N PRO A 210 5.81 -15.22 3.10
CA PRO A 210 6.71 -16.38 3.17
C PRO A 210 8.15 -16.00 3.53
N GLN A 211 8.57 -14.78 3.25
CA GLN A 211 9.94 -14.33 3.45
C GLN A 211 10.23 -14.14 4.94
N PHE A 212 9.25 -13.74 5.74
CA PHE A 212 9.40 -13.70 7.19
C PHE A 212 9.69 -15.09 7.76
N LEU A 213 9.00 -16.12 7.26
CA LEU A 213 9.23 -17.50 7.67
C LEU A 213 10.57 -18.02 7.16
N LEU A 214 10.85 -17.88 5.86
CA LEU A 214 12.06 -18.42 5.24
C LEU A 214 13.34 -17.81 5.82
N PHE A 215 13.33 -16.53 6.18
CA PHE A 215 14.52 -15.87 6.72
C PHE A 215 14.69 -16.03 8.23
N HIS A 216 13.65 -16.38 8.98
CA HIS A 216 13.79 -16.78 10.39
C HIS A 216 14.43 -18.17 10.55
N TYR A 217 14.32 -19.06 9.55
CA TYR A 217 14.87 -20.42 9.58
C TYR A 217 16.21 -20.60 8.85
N LEU A 218 16.70 -19.58 8.16
CA LEU A 218 17.95 -19.63 7.36
C LEU A 218 19.13 -18.87 8.01
N ILE A 219 19.03 -18.55 9.30
CA ILE A 219 20.07 -17.91 10.11
C ILE A 219 20.10 -18.59 11.49
#